data_AF-A0A5M6D0N8-F1
#
_entry.id   AF-A0A5M6D0N8-F1
#
_cell.length_a   1.000
_cell.length_b   1.000
_cell.length_c   1.000
_cell.angle_alpha   90.00
_cell.angle_beta   90.00
_cell.angle_gamma   90.00
#
_symmetry.space_group_name_H-M   'P 1'
#
loop_
_entity.id
_entity.type
_entity.pdbx_description
1 polymer ?
#
loop_
_entity_poly.entity_id
_entity_poly.type
_entity_poly.pdbx_seq_one_letter_code
_entity_poly.pdbx_strand_id
1 'polypeptide(L)'
;MLYYILPVRYRLALLIILAGAIFLGSCAKVDTAVKANANAGKGAYATKKYRNLFEENGFATADINRKIEAAYQQLFHGDSASQAIYFMAGQNANGPKAYVADVYHNDIRSEGMSYGMMIAVQLNKKAEFDALWNYALTHMYVSNPNHPAEGYFAWSLKRDGTPNSETPAPDGEEYFLTALYFASGRWGNGEGIYNYKAWADKILTTMRHHPMKTGPTKNGTQTVGNMVNEERKMILFVPQGAGRNFSDPSYHLPAFYELWAKWGPENDRAFWAAAADTSRNYFQRATHPKTGLSSDYADFDGKPVTVRFNANAHHFAYDSWRTAMNWSVDWAWWQKDPREQILSNRIQSFFASEGINNYGQIYTVDGKKMGNSHTTGLIATNATASLAATHPLAKDFVKALWQEPIPDQLGERYYDGLLYLMSLLHCSGQFRIYEPR
;
A
#
# COMPACT_ATOMS: atom_id res chain seq x y z
N MET A 1 35.14 -4.36 -100.31
CA MET A 1 34.59 -3.38 -99.35
C MET A 1 35.11 -3.80 -97.96
N LEU A 2 36.14 -3.18 -97.38
CA LEU A 2 36.21 -1.79 -96.83
C LEU A 2 35.13 -1.62 -95.73
N TYR A 3 35.35 -1.45 -94.42
CA TYR A 3 36.50 -1.25 -93.48
C TYR A 3 36.08 -1.86 -92.08
N TYR A 4 36.88 -2.24 -91.07
CA TYR A 4 38.33 -2.44 -90.87
C TYR A 4 38.65 -3.35 -89.63
N ILE A 5 39.78 -4.07 -89.67
CA ILE A 5 40.78 -4.45 -88.62
C ILE A 5 40.36 -4.64 -87.12
N LEU A 6 40.41 -5.90 -86.64
CA LEU A 6 41.19 -6.53 -85.51
C LEU A 6 41.86 -5.66 -84.37
N PRO A 7 42.37 -6.20 -83.21
CA PRO A 7 42.21 -7.52 -82.55
C PRO A 7 42.11 -7.55 -80.97
N VAL A 8 41.63 -8.68 -80.40
CA VAL A 8 42.20 -9.49 -79.26
C VAL A 8 42.50 -8.91 -77.84
N ARG A 9 42.15 -9.73 -76.81
CA ARG A 9 42.79 -10.02 -75.47
C ARG A 9 42.13 -9.60 -74.12
N TYR A 10 41.45 -10.59 -73.51
CA TYR A 10 41.55 -11.11 -72.11
C TYR A 10 41.34 -10.23 -70.84
N ARG A 11 40.46 -10.76 -69.96
CA ARG A 11 40.31 -10.56 -68.49
C ARG A 11 39.82 -9.16 -68.06
N LEU A 12 39.08 -8.97 -66.97
CA LEU A 12 38.82 -9.79 -65.76
C LEU A 12 37.40 -9.48 -65.19
N ALA A 13 36.87 -10.31 -64.27
CA ALA A 13 35.76 -10.10 -63.29
C ALA A 13 34.78 -8.89 -63.46
N LEU A 14 33.46 -9.04 -63.27
CA LEU A 14 32.77 -9.69 -62.14
C LEU A 14 31.29 -9.97 -62.52
N LEU A 15 30.67 -11.05 -62.02
CA LEU A 15 29.24 -11.30 -62.29
C LEU A 15 28.33 -10.38 -61.46
N ILE A 16 27.37 -9.75 -62.14
CA ILE A 16 26.12 -9.25 -61.53
C ILE A 16 24.99 -10.12 -62.08
N ILE A 17 24.28 -10.83 -61.21
CA ILE A 17 23.00 -11.47 -61.53
C ILE A 17 21.99 -11.05 -60.46
N LEU A 18 20.93 -10.36 -60.90
CA LEU A 18 19.70 -10.20 -60.13
C LEU A 18 18.99 -11.55 -60.05
N ALA A 19 18.60 -11.97 -58.85
CA ALA A 19 17.61 -13.01 -58.64
C ALA A 19 16.73 -12.63 -57.44
N GLY A 20 15.41 -12.59 -57.63
CA GLY A 20 14.46 -12.17 -56.60
C GLY A 20 14.33 -13.18 -55.47
N ALA A 21 14.29 -12.70 -54.22
CA ALA A 21 14.02 -13.52 -53.05
C ALA A 21 12.56 -13.35 -52.61
N ILE A 22 11.82 -14.46 -52.58
CA ILE A 22 10.50 -14.55 -51.97
C ILE A 22 10.67 -14.48 -50.44
N PHE A 23 10.22 -13.39 -49.81
CA PHE A 23 10.22 -13.26 -48.35
C PHE A 23 9.04 -14.03 -47.74
N LEU A 24 9.26 -15.29 -47.39
CA LEU A 24 8.42 -16.00 -46.43
C LEU A 24 8.81 -15.56 -45.02
N GLY A 25 8.04 -14.63 -44.45
CA GLY A 25 8.22 -14.14 -43.09
C GLY A 25 7.87 -15.19 -42.04
N SER A 26 8.87 -15.95 -41.57
CA SER A 26 8.74 -16.80 -40.38
C SER A 26 8.65 -15.92 -39.12
N CYS A 27 7.56 -16.03 -38.37
CA CYS A 27 7.33 -15.23 -37.16
C CYS A 27 8.39 -15.48 -36.09
N ALA A 28 9.18 -14.44 -35.77
CA ALA A 28 9.98 -14.41 -34.55
C ALA A 28 9.06 -14.32 -33.32
N LYS A 29 8.73 -15.48 -32.72
CA LYS A 29 8.02 -15.59 -31.43
C LYS A 29 8.96 -15.53 -30.21
N VAL A 30 10.06 -14.80 -30.34
CA VAL A 30 11.08 -14.59 -29.29
C VAL A 30 11.42 -13.11 -29.24
N ASP A 31 10.62 -12.33 -28.50
CA ASP A 31 11.02 -11.00 -27.96
C ASP A 31 9.98 -10.29 -27.06
N THR A 32 8.77 -10.85 -26.87
CA THR A 32 7.78 -10.28 -25.93
C THR A 32 8.12 -10.56 -24.46
N ALA A 33 8.61 -11.76 -24.14
CA ALA A 33 8.98 -12.16 -22.78
C ALA A 33 10.16 -11.35 -22.20
N VAL A 34 11.13 -10.96 -23.04
CA VAL A 34 12.32 -10.20 -22.61
C VAL A 34 11.96 -8.74 -22.30
N LYS A 35 11.04 -8.13 -23.07
CA LYS A 35 10.59 -6.74 -22.82
C LYS A 35 9.72 -6.59 -21.57
N ALA A 36 9.00 -7.64 -21.15
CA ALA A 36 8.23 -7.61 -19.90
C ALA A 36 9.13 -7.51 -18.64
N ASN A 37 10.31 -8.13 -18.67
CA ASN A 37 11.23 -8.17 -17.52
C ASN A 37 12.00 -6.86 -17.27
N ALA A 38 12.17 -6.01 -18.28
CA ALA A 38 12.93 -4.75 -18.14
C ALA A 38 12.27 -3.72 -17.18
N ASN A 39 10.95 -3.83 -16.94
CA ASN A 39 10.17 -2.89 -16.13
C ASN A 39 9.77 -3.48 -14.74
N ALA A 40 10.34 -4.62 -14.35
CA ALA A 40 10.10 -5.24 -13.04
C ALA A 40 10.95 -4.63 -11.90
N GLY A 41 11.90 -3.76 -12.23
CA GLY A 41 12.84 -3.18 -11.27
C GLY A 41 13.86 -4.19 -10.74
N LYS A 42 14.47 -3.90 -9.58
CA LYS A 42 15.53 -4.73 -8.96
C LYS A 42 15.21 -5.19 -7.53
N GLY A 43 14.04 -4.82 -6.99
CA GLY A 43 13.63 -5.17 -5.63
C GLY A 43 13.13 -6.61 -5.43
N ALA A 44 12.47 -6.82 -4.31
CA ALA A 44 11.98 -8.13 -3.86
C ALA A 44 10.98 -8.78 -4.83
N TYR A 45 10.22 -8.01 -5.63
CA TYR A 45 9.34 -8.57 -6.66
C TYR A 45 10.13 -9.37 -7.72
N ALA A 46 11.22 -8.79 -8.22
CA ALA A 46 12.04 -9.39 -9.28
C ALA A 46 12.99 -10.48 -8.73
N THR A 47 13.56 -10.24 -7.55
CA THR A 47 14.57 -11.15 -6.96
C THR A 47 13.98 -12.28 -6.11
N LYS A 48 12.72 -12.14 -5.68
CA LYS A 48 12.04 -12.95 -4.65
C LYS A 48 12.78 -12.97 -3.29
N LYS A 49 13.74 -12.07 -3.08
CA LYS A 49 14.50 -11.92 -1.82
C LYS A 49 13.99 -10.70 -1.07
N TYR A 50 13.51 -10.93 0.14
CA TYR A 50 13.07 -9.89 1.07
C TYR A 50 14.17 -9.70 2.12
N ARG A 51 14.55 -8.45 2.39
CA ARG A 51 15.51 -8.13 3.46
C ARG A 51 14.92 -8.49 4.82
N ASN A 52 15.71 -9.11 5.67
CA ASN A 52 15.39 -9.31 7.08
C ASN A 52 16.30 -8.38 7.89
N LEU A 53 15.79 -7.18 8.15
CA LEU A 53 16.51 -6.13 8.87
C LEU A 53 16.89 -6.57 10.29
N PHE A 54 16.11 -7.44 10.93
CA PHE A 54 16.46 -7.97 12.24
C PHE A 54 17.65 -8.94 12.18
N GLU A 55 17.70 -9.83 11.19
CA GLU A 55 18.89 -10.69 10.96
C GLU A 55 20.11 -9.87 10.53
N GLU A 56 19.94 -8.84 9.70
CA GLU A 56 21.01 -7.87 9.34
C GLU A 56 21.56 -7.10 10.57
N ASN A 57 20.81 -7.08 11.68
CA ASN A 57 21.21 -6.52 12.97
C ASN A 57 21.58 -7.59 14.03
N GLY A 58 21.67 -8.87 13.64
CA GLY A 58 22.18 -9.95 14.49
C GLY A 58 21.15 -10.65 15.37
N PHE A 59 19.85 -10.38 15.20
CA PHE A 59 18.79 -11.13 15.90
C PHE A 59 18.54 -12.49 15.24
N ALA A 60 18.33 -13.53 16.05
CA ALA A 60 18.11 -14.88 15.54
C ALA A 60 16.70 -15.06 14.97
N THR A 61 16.58 -15.79 13.84
CA THR A 61 15.30 -16.08 13.16
C THR A 61 14.24 -16.65 14.11
N ALA A 62 14.64 -17.50 15.05
CA ALA A 62 13.73 -18.10 16.03
C ALA A 62 13.14 -17.06 17.00
N ASP A 63 13.91 -16.04 17.39
CA ASP A 63 13.45 -14.97 18.27
C ASP A 63 12.56 -13.98 17.51
N ILE A 64 12.90 -13.69 16.25
CA ILE A 64 12.10 -12.85 15.35
C ILE A 64 10.71 -13.46 15.16
N ASN A 65 10.64 -14.76 14.83
CA ASN A 65 9.39 -15.49 14.72
C ASN A 65 8.59 -15.47 16.04
N ARG A 66 9.27 -15.60 17.19
CA ARG A 66 8.62 -15.55 18.51
C ARG A 66 8.04 -14.17 18.83
N LYS A 67 8.74 -13.08 18.51
CA LYS A 67 8.24 -11.70 18.71
C LYS A 67 7.02 -11.42 17.82
N ILE A 68 7.04 -11.88 16.56
CA ILE A 68 5.90 -11.75 15.63
C ILE A 68 4.69 -12.55 16.11
N GLU A 69 4.85 -13.83 16.45
CA GLU A 69 3.74 -14.65 16.93
C GLU A 69 3.21 -14.15 18.28
N ALA A 70 4.07 -13.68 19.20
CA ALA A 70 3.62 -13.06 20.45
C ALA A 70 2.79 -11.79 20.20
N ALA A 71 3.21 -10.92 19.28
CA ALA A 71 2.48 -9.72 18.89
C ALA A 71 1.13 -10.06 18.26
N TYR A 72 1.09 -11.04 17.36
CA TYR A 72 -0.15 -11.55 16.78
C TYR A 72 -1.08 -12.14 17.86
N GLN A 73 -0.57 -13.01 18.73
CA GLN A 73 -1.37 -13.63 19.80
C GLN A 73 -1.93 -12.59 20.76
N GLN A 74 -1.15 -11.59 21.20
CA GLN A 74 -1.64 -10.53 22.09
C GLN A 74 -2.77 -9.72 21.43
N LEU A 75 -2.57 -9.24 20.20
CA LEU A 75 -3.51 -8.34 19.54
C LEU A 75 -4.75 -9.06 18.97
N PHE A 76 -4.63 -10.33 18.57
CA PHE A 76 -5.74 -11.10 17.98
C PHE A 76 -6.45 -12.05 18.95
N HIS A 77 -5.77 -12.52 19.99
CA HIS A 77 -6.26 -13.60 20.87
C HIS A 77 -5.95 -13.37 22.37
N GLY A 78 -5.40 -12.21 22.73
CA GLY A 78 -5.11 -11.84 24.12
C GLY A 78 -6.36 -11.51 24.94
N ASP A 79 -6.16 -11.01 26.15
CA ASP A 79 -7.26 -10.55 26.99
C ASP A 79 -8.09 -9.44 26.31
N SER A 80 -9.40 -9.61 26.29
CA SER A 80 -10.33 -8.72 25.58
C SER A 80 -10.49 -7.32 26.20
N ALA A 81 -10.10 -7.13 27.46
CA ALA A 81 -10.17 -5.84 28.14
C ALA A 81 -8.87 -5.02 28.01
N SER A 82 -7.73 -5.70 27.90
CA SER A 82 -6.39 -5.08 27.99
C SER A 82 -5.49 -5.29 26.76
N GLN A 83 -5.71 -6.30 25.92
CA GLN A 83 -4.74 -6.69 24.89
C GLN A 83 -5.33 -6.80 23.48
N ALA A 84 -6.47 -7.48 23.34
CA ALA A 84 -7.02 -7.77 22.02
C ALA A 84 -7.69 -6.55 21.38
N ILE A 85 -7.56 -6.49 20.06
CA ILE A 85 -8.28 -5.59 19.15
C ILE A 85 -9.15 -6.33 18.14
N TYR A 86 -8.90 -7.64 17.95
CA TYR A 86 -9.75 -8.55 17.16
C TYR A 86 -10.85 -9.16 18.05
N PHE A 87 -12.09 -9.21 17.54
CA PHE A 87 -13.24 -9.74 18.27
C PHE A 87 -14.15 -10.57 17.35
N MET A 88 -14.57 -11.75 17.82
CA MET A 88 -15.55 -12.58 17.11
C MET A 88 -16.95 -11.95 17.15
N ALA A 89 -17.65 -11.99 16.02
CA ALA A 89 -18.99 -11.42 15.82
C ALA A 89 -20.02 -12.48 15.39
N GLY A 90 -19.92 -13.68 15.98
CA GLY A 90 -20.73 -14.85 15.64
C GLY A 90 -20.48 -15.33 14.20
N GLN A 91 -21.53 -15.81 13.54
CA GLN A 91 -21.46 -16.35 12.17
C GLN A 91 -22.67 -15.92 11.31
N ASN A 92 -22.63 -16.20 10.02
CA ASN A 92 -23.75 -16.08 9.07
C ASN A 92 -23.67 -17.27 8.07
N ALA A 93 -24.39 -17.20 6.95
CA ALA A 93 -24.39 -18.25 5.92
C ALA A 93 -23.00 -18.48 5.25
N ASN A 94 -22.09 -17.50 5.30
CA ASN A 94 -20.72 -17.64 4.79
C ASN A 94 -19.75 -18.23 5.84
N GLY A 95 -20.20 -18.41 7.10
CA GLY A 95 -19.36 -18.87 8.21
C GLY A 95 -19.09 -17.78 9.25
N PRO A 96 -17.98 -17.88 10.02
CA PRO A 96 -17.64 -16.93 11.07
C PRO A 96 -17.51 -15.49 10.59
N LYS A 97 -17.75 -14.53 11.48
CA LYS A 97 -17.45 -13.11 11.31
C LYS A 97 -16.58 -12.64 12.47
N ALA A 98 -15.69 -11.69 12.22
CA ALA A 98 -14.91 -11.01 13.25
C ALA A 98 -14.58 -9.59 12.81
N TYR A 99 -14.24 -8.71 13.75
CA TYR A 99 -13.81 -7.35 13.44
C TYR A 99 -12.54 -6.97 14.21
N VAL A 100 -11.77 -6.03 13.66
CA VAL A 100 -10.76 -5.26 14.40
C VAL A 100 -11.43 -3.94 14.83
N ALA A 101 -11.37 -3.60 16.11
CA ALA A 101 -11.94 -2.36 16.64
C ALA A 101 -10.88 -1.39 17.16
N ASP A 102 -11.09 -0.12 16.88
CA ASP A 102 -10.48 0.98 17.63
C ASP A 102 -11.15 1.02 19.00
N VAL A 103 -10.49 0.37 19.97
CA VAL A 103 -10.96 0.23 21.35
C VAL A 103 -10.98 1.56 22.11
N TYR A 104 -10.23 2.57 21.67
CA TYR A 104 -10.19 3.88 22.30
C TYR A 104 -11.34 4.77 21.85
N HIS A 105 -11.58 4.84 20.54
CA HIS A 105 -12.69 5.58 19.95
C HIS A 105 -14.01 4.79 19.95
N ASN A 106 -13.98 3.51 20.35
CA ASN A 106 -15.12 2.60 20.46
C ASN A 106 -15.83 2.39 19.10
N ASP A 107 -15.06 2.31 18.02
CA ASP A 107 -15.53 2.14 16.65
C ASP A 107 -14.78 1.05 15.86
N ILE A 108 -15.30 0.64 14.72
CA ILE A 108 -14.71 -0.35 13.80
C ILE A 108 -14.43 0.38 12.50
N ARG A 109 -13.17 0.39 12.06
CA ARG A 109 -12.71 1.20 10.92
C ARG A 109 -12.32 0.37 9.71
N SER A 110 -12.54 0.91 8.51
CA SER A 110 -12.13 0.26 7.25
C SER A 110 -10.64 0.00 7.21
N GLU A 111 -9.83 0.98 7.64
CA GLU A 111 -8.40 0.89 7.93
C GLU A 111 -8.04 -0.34 8.80
N GLY A 112 -8.52 -0.41 10.05
CA GLY A 112 -8.18 -1.50 10.96
C GLY A 112 -8.63 -2.88 10.47
N MET A 113 -9.76 -2.94 9.79
CA MET A 113 -10.27 -4.16 9.16
C MET A 113 -9.39 -4.63 7.99
N SER A 114 -8.97 -3.71 7.13
CA SER A 114 -8.12 -4.02 5.97
C SER A 114 -6.68 -4.33 6.38
N TYR A 115 -6.16 -3.66 7.41
CA TYR A 115 -4.86 -3.96 8.03
C TYR A 115 -4.90 -5.32 8.72
N GLY A 116 -5.98 -5.64 9.44
CA GLY A 116 -6.22 -6.96 10.02
C GLY A 116 -6.21 -8.07 8.96
N MET A 117 -6.87 -7.85 7.82
CA MET A 117 -6.82 -8.76 6.67
C MET A 117 -5.41 -8.87 6.07
N MET A 118 -4.67 -7.76 5.94
CA MET A 118 -3.29 -7.77 5.47
C MET A 118 -2.38 -8.59 6.41
N ILE A 119 -2.45 -8.36 7.72
CA ILE A 119 -1.71 -9.12 8.74
C ILE A 119 -2.06 -10.61 8.66
N ALA A 120 -3.34 -10.94 8.62
CA ALA A 120 -3.81 -12.33 8.55
C ALA A 120 -3.32 -13.06 7.29
N VAL A 121 -3.39 -12.43 6.11
CA VAL A 121 -2.88 -13.05 4.88
C VAL A 121 -1.36 -13.15 4.86
N GLN A 122 -0.61 -12.20 5.46
CA GLN A 122 0.85 -12.29 5.59
C GLN A 122 1.28 -13.41 6.56
N LEU A 123 0.50 -13.67 7.61
CA LEU A 123 0.75 -14.71 8.62
C LEU A 123 0.12 -16.09 8.32
N ASN A 124 -0.51 -16.28 7.14
CA ASN A 124 -1.22 -17.51 6.75
C ASN A 124 -2.49 -17.84 7.57
N LYS A 125 -3.08 -16.86 8.25
CA LYS A 125 -4.19 -17.02 9.20
C LYS A 125 -5.53 -16.92 8.45
N LYS A 126 -5.85 -17.96 7.66
CA LYS A 126 -6.99 -17.95 6.72
C LYS A 126 -8.36 -17.81 7.42
N ALA A 127 -8.54 -18.42 8.58
CA ALA A 127 -9.81 -18.37 9.31
C ALA A 127 -10.14 -16.95 9.77
N GLU A 128 -9.14 -16.24 10.29
CA GLU A 128 -9.24 -14.87 10.76
C GLU A 128 -9.41 -13.90 9.58
N PHE A 129 -8.71 -14.13 8.47
CA PHE A 129 -8.92 -13.39 7.21
C PHE A 129 -10.37 -13.51 6.72
N ASP A 130 -10.87 -14.74 6.60
CA ASP A 130 -12.22 -15.01 6.09
C ASP A 130 -13.31 -14.45 7.03
N ALA A 131 -13.05 -14.44 8.35
CA ALA A 131 -13.95 -13.85 9.33
C ALA A 131 -13.99 -12.32 9.26
N LEU A 132 -12.83 -11.66 9.10
CA LEU A 132 -12.75 -10.21 8.89
C LEU A 132 -13.42 -9.80 7.59
N TRP A 133 -13.14 -10.51 6.50
CA TRP A 133 -13.71 -10.23 5.19
C TRP A 133 -15.23 -10.42 5.16
N ASN A 134 -15.73 -11.48 5.78
CA ASN A 134 -17.17 -11.72 5.92
C ASN A 134 -17.85 -10.62 6.76
N TYR A 135 -17.21 -10.12 7.82
CA TYR A 135 -17.74 -8.97 8.56
C TYR A 135 -17.76 -7.69 7.71
N ALA A 136 -16.68 -7.39 7.00
CA ALA A 136 -16.57 -6.22 6.12
C ALA A 136 -17.68 -6.22 5.06
N LEU A 137 -17.92 -7.35 4.37
CA LEU A 137 -19.03 -7.43 3.41
C LEU A 137 -20.43 -7.46 4.06
N THR A 138 -20.57 -7.95 5.29
CA THR A 138 -21.88 -8.01 5.97
C THR A 138 -22.31 -6.65 6.52
N HIS A 139 -21.37 -5.84 7.04
CA HIS A 139 -21.68 -4.65 7.83
C HIS A 139 -21.13 -3.33 7.26
N MET A 140 -20.05 -3.38 6.46
CA MET A 140 -19.38 -2.17 5.95
C MET A 140 -19.68 -1.92 4.47
N TYR A 141 -19.70 -2.97 3.65
CA TYR A 141 -19.92 -2.85 2.21
C TYR A 141 -21.33 -2.36 1.87
N VAL A 142 -21.40 -1.22 1.20
CA VAL A 142 -22.65 -0.60 0.75
C VAL A 142 -23.14 -1.29 -0.52
N SER A 143 -24.11 -2.18 -0.37
CA SER A 143 -24.70 -2.97 -1.47
C SER A 143 -25.97 -2.34 -2.10
N ASN A 144 -26.54 -1.29 -1.50
CA ASN A 144 -27.79 -0.68 -1.98
C ASN A 144 -27.56 0.13 -3.27
N PRO A 145 -28.14 -0.26 -4.42
CA PRO A 145 -27.93 0.40 -5.72
C PRO A 145 -28.40 1.85 -5.77
N ASN A 146 -29.18 2.33 -4.80
CA ASN A 146 -29.62 3.72 -4.69
C ASN A 146 -28.77 4.57 -3.73
N HIS A 147 -27.88 3.97 -2.94
CA HIS A 147 -27.02 4.71 -2.00
C HIS A 147 -25.88 5.41 -2.76
N PRO A 148 -25.48 6.64 -2.40
CA PRO A 148 -24.44 7.37 -3.13
C PRO A 148 -23.06 6.70 -3.06
N ALA A 149 -22.70 6.02 -1.97
CA ALA A 149 -21.42 5.33 -1.81
C ALA A 149 -21.48 3.82 -2.14
N GLU A 150 -22.34 3.41 -3.06
CA GLU A 150 -22.50 1.98 -3.41
C GLU A 150 -21.23 1.37 -3.99
N GLY A 151 -20.87 0.17 -3.54
CA GLY A 151 -19.62 -0.49 -3.94
C GLY A 151 -18.41 -0.14 -3.07
N TYR A 152 -18.56 0.75 -2.09
CA TYR A 152 -17.54 1.11 -1.11
C TYR A 152 -17.85 0.58 0.29
N PHE A 153 -16.91 0.76 1.23
CA PHE A 153 -17.01 0.34 2.62
C PHE A 153 -17.22 1.55 3.54
N ALA A 154 -18.22 1.50 4.41
CA ALA A 154 -18.42 2.48 5.47
C ALA A 154 -17.17 2.61 6.35
N TRP A 155 -16.56 3.81 6.42
CA TRP A 155 -15.23 3.97 7.04
C TRP A 155 -15.23 3.76 8.55
N SER A 156 -16.36 3.99 9.22
CA SER A 156 -16.54 3.79 10.66
C SER A 156 -17.93 3.23 10.97
N LEU A 157 -17.96 2.13 11.73
CA LEU A 157 -19.15 1.56 12.36
C LEU A 157 -19.04 1.64 13.89
N LYS A 158 -20.17 1.65 14.58
CA LYS A 158 -20.23 1.25 15.98
C LYS A 158 -19.89 -0.22 16.13
N ARG A 159 -19.55 -0.66 17.35
CA ARG A 159 -19.30 -2.07 17.68
C ARG A 159 -20.48 -3.03 17.45
N ASP A 160 -21.71 -2.51 17.32
CA ASP A 160 -22.90 -3.28 16.94
C ASP A 160 -23.06 -3.48 15.41
N GLY A 161 -22.17 -2.90 14.60
CA GLY A 161 -22.21 -2.94 13.14
C GLY A 161 -23.02 -1.81 12.49
N THR A 162 -23.60 -0.88 13.25
CA THR A 162 -24.34 0.28 12.71
C THR A 162 -23.36 1.35 12.22
N PRO A 163 -23.49 1.90 11.01
CA PRO A 163 -22.61 2.96 10.51
C PRO A 163 -22.58 4.23 11.38
N ASN A 164 -21.36 4.66 11.74
CA ASN A 164 -21.10 6.05 12.17
C ASN A 164 -21.03 6.96 10.95
N SER A 165 -20.47 6.48 9.84
CA SER A 165 -20.51 7.10 8.51
C SER A 165 -20.76 6.03 7.45
N GLU A 166 -21.51 6.37 6.40
CA GLU A 166 -21.78 5.48 5.25
C GLU A 166 -20.92 5.81 4.02
N THR A 167 -19.95 6.73 4.19
CA THR A 167 -18.93 7.05 3.19
C THR A 167 -17.60 6.34 3.52
N PRO A 168 -16.69 6.16 2.56
CA PRO A 168 -15.43 5.45 2.77
C PRO A 168 -14.24 6.34 3.17
N ALA A 169 -13.15 5.67 3.56
CA ALA A 169 -11.80 6.18 3.71
C ALA A 169 -10.90 5.32 2.79
N PRO A 170 -10.40 5.87 1.67
CA PRO A 170 -9.88 5.07 0.55
C PRO A 170 -8.74 4.11 0.87
N ASP A 171 -7.89 4.40 1.85
CA ASP A 171 -6.80 3.50 2.28
C ASP A 171 -7.32 2.14 2.77
N GLY A 172 -8.53 2.13 3.35
CA GLY A 172 -9.30 0.93 3.65
C GLY A 172 -9.46 0.04 2.42
N GLU A 173 -10.05 0.57 1.34
CA GLU A 173 -10.20 -0.12 0.05
C GLU A 173 -8.87 -0.56 -0.57
N GLU A 174 -7.83 0.29 -0.55
CA GLU A 174 -6.50 -0.02 -1.11
C GLU A 174 -5.86 -1.24 -0.44
N TYR A 175 -5.95 -1.32 0.89
CA TYR A 175 -5.49 -2.49 1.65
C TYR A 175 -6.42 -3.69 1.50
N PHE A 176 -7.75 -3.50 1.49
CA PHE A 176 -8.70 -4.61 1.30
C PHE A 176 -8.43 -5.34 -0.01
N LEU A 177 -8.37 -4.62 -1.13
CA LEU A 177 -8.22 -5.22 -2.45
C LEU A 177 -6.83 -5.87 -2.62
N THR A 178 -5.78 -5.29 -2.03
CA THR A 178 -4.43 -5.88 -2.07
C THR A 178 -4.33 -7.13 -1.20
N ALA A 179 -4.94 -7.12 -0.01
CA ALA A 179 -5.03 -8.30 0.86
C ALA A 179 -5.83 -9.43 0.19
N LEU A 180 -6.89 -9.11 -0.57
CA LEU A 180 -7.66 -10.06 -1.37
C LEU A 180 -6.87 -10.64 -2.56
N TYR A 181 -6.07 -9.84 -3.28
CA TYR A 181 -5.11 -10.38 -4.26
C TYR A 181 -4.12 -11.35 -3.61
N PHE A 182 -3.58 -11.02 -2.44
CA PHE A 182 -2.68 -11.91 -1.72
C PHE A 182 -3.37 -13.19 -1.22
N ALA A 183 -4.64 -13.10 -0.81
CA ALA A 183 -5.43 -14.27 -0.39
C ALA A 183 -5.65 -15.23 -1.57
N SER A 184 -5.97 -14.69 -2.75
CA SER A 184 -6.01 -15.45 -4.00
C SER A 184 -4.66 -16.14 -4.29
N GLY A 185 -3.54 -15.42 -4.16
CA GLY A 185 -2.21 -15.98 -4.42
C GLY A 185 -1.78 -17.05 -3.42
N ARG A 186 -2.16 -16.89 -2.15
CA ARG A 186 -1.76 -17.77 -1.05
C ARG A 186 -2.64 -19.01 -0.93
N TRP A 187 -3.95 -18.87 -1.11
CA TRP A 187 -4.94 -19.92 -0.83
C TRP A 187 -5.80 -20.33 -2.05
N GLY A 188 -5.71 -19.62 -3.18
CA GLY A 188 -6.62 -19.78 -4.31
C GLY A 188 -7.96 -19.05 -4.09
N ASN A 189 -8.82 -19.03 -5.11
CA ASN A 189 -10.14 -18.41 -5.03
C ASN A 189 -11.19 -19.47 -4.63
N GLY A 190 -12.03 -19.15 -3.64
CA GLY A 190 -13.24 -19.90 -3.31
C GLY A 190 -14.48 -19.40 -4.06
N GLU A 191 -15.66 -19.74 -3.56
CA GLU A 191 -16.95 -19.30 -4.11
C GLU A 191 -17.52 -18.07 -3.39
N GLY A 192 -18.49 -17.39 -4.03
CA GLY A 192 -19.25 -16.29 -3.41
C GLY A 192 -18.36 -15.15 -2.94
N ILE A 193 -18.39 -14.86 -1.63
CA ILE A 193 -17.53 -13.82 -1.06
C ILE A 193 -16.05 -14.21 -1.02
N TYR A 194 -15.73 -15.51 -1.03
CA TYR A 194 -14.36 -16.03 -0.95
C TYR A 194 -13.68 -16.19 -2.32
N ASN A 195 -14.33 -15.73 -3.40
CA ASN A 195 -13.64 -15.49 -4.67
C ASN A 195 -12.80 -14.20 -4.58
N TYR A 196 -11.66 -14.29 -3.89
CA TYR A 196 -10.90 -13.11 -3.47
C TYR A 196 -10.45 -12.26 -4.65
N LYS A 197 -9.96 -12.85 -5.75
CA LYS A 197 -9.56 -12.07 -6.94
C LYS A 197 -10.73 -11.32 -7.57
N ALA A 198 -11.90 -11.96 -7.72
CA ALA A 198 -13.06 -11.30 -8.29
C ALA A 198 -13.53 -10.10 -7.44
N TRP A 199 -13.43 -10.19 -6.12
CA TRP A 199 -13.70 -9.06 -5.23
C TRP A 199 -12.61 -7.98 -5.27
N ALA A 200 -11.34 -8.34 -5.37
CA ALA A 200 -10.25 -7.40 -5.56
C ALA A 200 -10.38 -6.62 -6.88
N ASP A 201 -10.67 -7.32 -7.99
CA ASP A 201 -10.93 -6.73 -9.31
C ASP A 201 -12.15 -5.77 -9.24
N LYS A 202 -13.24 -6.20 -8.59
CA LYS A 202 -14.46 -5.40 -8.42
C LYS A 202 -14.21 -4.11 -7.63
N ILE A 203 -13.56 -4.20 -6.47
CA ILE A 203 -13.24 -3.01 -5.65
C ILE A 203 -12.37 -2.05 -6.47
N LEU A 204 -11.31 -2.56 -7.10
CA LEU A 204 -10.38 -1.76 -7.89
C LEU A 204 -11.06 -1.04 -9.06
N THR A 205 -11.97 -1.70 -9.77
CA THR A 205 -12.81 -1.05 -10.80
C THR A 205 -13.72 0.02 -10.18
N THR A 206 -14.40 -0.26 -9.06
CA THR A 206 -15.26 0.74 -8.41
C THR A 206 -14.48 1.98 -7.96
N MET A 207 -13.32 1.81 -7.31
CA MET A 207 -12.45 2.93 -6.87
C MET A 207 -12.15 3.92 -7.99
N ARG A 208 -11.96 3.41 -9.22
CA ARG A 208 -11.65 4.23 -10.39
C ARG A 208 -12.90 4.78 -11.09
N HIS A 209 -13.92 3.95 -11.27
CA HIS A 209 -15.05 4.19 -12.18
C HIS A 209 -16.39 4.50 -11.51
N HIS A 210 -16.46 4.56 -10.17
CA HIS A 210 -17.69 4.91 -9.47
C HIS A 210 -18.23 6.27 -9.99
N PRO A 211 -19.47 6.32 -10.50
CA PRO A 211 -20.03 7.53 -11.08
C PRO A 211 -20.26 8.60 -10.01
N MET A 212 -20.37 9.88 -10.39
CA MET A 212 -20.85 10.89 -9.46
C MET A 212 -22.33 10.60 -9.14
N LYS A 213 -22.60 10.17 -7.91
CA LYS A 213 -23.90 9.65 -7.47
C LYS A 213 -24.38 10.45 -6.26
N THR A 214 -25.58 11.00 -6.35
CA THR A 214 -26.21 11.79 -5.28
C THR A 214 -27.35 10.99 -4.67
N GLY A 215 -27.42 10.92 -3.34
CA GLY A 215 -28.50 10.22 -2.65
C GLY A 215 -28.50 10.48 -1.14
N PRO A 216 -29.54 10.01 -0.43
CA PRO A 216 -29.61 10.13 1.02
C PRO A 216 -28.56 9.24 1.69
N THR A 217 -27.96 9.78 2.74
CA THR A 217 -27.16 9.05 3.75
C THR A 217 -27.69 9.43 5.14
N LYS A 218 -27.28 8.71 6.18
CA LYS A 218 -27.53 9.06 7.59
C LYS A 218 -27.05 10.47 7.98
N ASN A 219 -26.09 11.02 7.23
CA ASN A 219 -25.50 12.34 7.43
C ASN A 219 -26.06 13.37 6.42
N GLY A 220 -27.28 13.14 5.91
CA GLY A 220 -27.95 13.97 4.90
C GLY A 220 -27.64 13.53 3.46
N THR A 221 -28.15 14.29 2.49
CA THR A 221 -27.87 14.04 1.07
C THR A 221 -26.39 14.27 0.77
N GLN A 222 -25.71 13.28 0.23
CA GLN A 222 -24.30 13.34 -0.17
C GLN A 222 -24.15 13.08 -1.67
N THR A 223 -23.10 13.64 -2.26
CA THR A 223 -22.63 13.26 -3.61
C THR A 223 -21.26 12.62 -3.50
N VAL A 224 -21.16 11.36 -3.90
CA VAL A 224 -19.95 10.53 -3.83
C VAL A 224 -19.55 10.14 -5.25
N GLY A 225 -18.25 10.09 -5.54
CA GLY A 225 -17.71 9.70 -6.85
C GLY A 225 -16.63 8.64 -6.75
N ASN A 226 -15.77 8.60 -7.76
CA ASN A 226 -14.54 7.80 -7.74
C ASN A 226 -13.56 8.29 -6.65
N MET A 227 -12.72 7.38 -6.16
CA MET A 227 -11.69 7.61 -5.14
C MET A 227 -10.40 8.22 -5.68
N VAL A 228 -10.31 8.42 -7.00
CA VAL A 228 -9.09 8.89 -7.65
C VAL A 228 -9.32 10.19 -8.42
N ASN A 229 -8.31 11.06 -8.41
CA ASN A 229 -8.20 12.15 -9.36
C ASN A 229 -7.74 11.59 -10.71
N GLU A 230 -8.65 11.53 -11.69
CA GLU A 230 -8.35 10.99 -13.03
C GLU A 230 -7.34 11.84 -13.82
N GLU A 231 -7.33 13.16 -13.67
CA GLU A 231 -6.33 14.00 -14.35
C GLU A 231 -4.93 13.75 -13.80
N ARG A 232 -4.81 13.71 -12.46
CA ARG A 232 -3.53 13.68 -11.75
C ARG A 232 -2.97 12.28 -11.50
N LYS A 233 -3.80 11.23 -11.65
CA LYS A 233 -3.48 9.83 -11.31
C LYS A 233 -3.09 9.69 -9.83
N MET A 234 -3.91 10.24 -8.94
CA MET A 234 -3.72 10.24 -7.49
C MET A 234 -4.94 9.66 -6.80
N ILE A 235 -4.75 8.99 -5.66
CA ILE A 235 -5.84 8.77 -4.69
C ILE A 235 -6.34 10.13 -4.16
N LEU A 236 -7.57 10.17 -3.66
CA LEU A 236 -8.17 11.32 -2.98
C LEU A 236 -8.18 11.07 -1.47
N PHE A 237 -8.27 12.13 -0.66
CA PHE A 237 -8.54 11.96 0.78
C PHE A 237 -9.91 11.30 1.00
N VAL A 238 -10.98 11.79 0.37
CA VAL A 238 -12.27 11.08 0.31
C VAL A 238 -13.02 11.37 -1.02
N PRO A 239 -13.86 10.44 -1.51
CA PRO A 239 -14.58 10.60 -2.77
C PRO A 239 -15.76 11.60 -2.76
N GLN A 240 -15.97 12.39 -1.70
CA GLN A 240 -17.11 13.30 -1.54
C GLN A 240 -16.73 14.71 -1.05
N GLY A 241 -17.57 15.69 -1.40
CA GLY A 241 -17.45 17.08 -0.94
C GLY A 241 -16.08 17.71 -1.21
N ALA A 242 -15.62 18.56 -0.28
CA ALA A 242 -14.32 19.23 -0.39
C ALA A 242 -13.11 18.27 -0.29
N GLY A 243 -13.29 17.05 0.21
CA GLY A 243 -12.24 16.03 0.29
C GLY A 243 -11.77 15.50 -1.07
N ARG A 244 -12.52 15.78 -2.15
CA ARG A 244 -12.12 15.52 -3.53
C ARG A 244 -11.05 16.48 -4.06
N ASN A 245 -10.73 17.55 -3.33
CA ASN A 245 -9.82 18.60 -3.77
C ASN A 245 -8.38 18.42 -3.29
N PHE A 246 -8.10 17.38 -2.49
CA PHE A 246 -6.77 17.10 -1.94
C PHE A 246 -6.56 15.59 -1.70
N SER A 247 -5.37 15.21 -1.27
CA SER A 247 -4.97 13.84 -0.95
C SER A 247 -4.44 13.74 0.49
N ASP A 248 -4.11 12.53 0.90
CA ASP A 248 -3.38 12.22 2.11
C ASP A 248 -2.08 11.49 1.70
N PRO A 249 -0.87 12.01 1.99
CA PRO A 249 0.39 11.37 1.63
C PRO A 249 0.53 9.94 2.15
N SER A 250 -0.16 9.58 3.24
CA SER A 250 -0.16 8.22 3.80
C SER A 250 -1.04 7.22 3.04
N TYR A 251 -1.94 7.69 2.17
CA TYR A 251 -2.75 6.83 1.30
C TYR A 251 -2.02 6.52 -0.02
N HIS A 252 -0.92 7.21 -0.33
CA HIS A 252 -0.13 6.91 -1.52
C HIS A 252 0.64 5.59 -1.36
N LEU A 253 0.21 4.56 -2.09
CA LEU A 253 0.72 3.18 -2.00
C LEU A 253 1.29 2.68 -3.36
N PRO A 254 2.32 3.32 -3.94
CA PRO A 254 2.88 2.91 -5.25
C PRO A 254 3.32 1.44 -5.29
N ALA A 255 3.73 0.89 -4.13
CA ALA A 255 4.09 -0.51 -3.96
C ALA A 255 2.95 -1.46 -4.36
N PHE A 256 1.71 -1.08 -4.06
CA PHE A 256 0.49 -1.82 -4.40
C PHE A 256 0.00 -1.47 -5.81
N TYR A 257 0.12 -0.20 -6.23
CA TYR A 257 -0.32 0.24 -7.55
C TYR A 257 0.43 -0.50 -8.69
N GLU A 258 1.72 -0.81 -8.49
CA GLU A 258 2.49 -1.69 -9.39
C GLU A 258 1.93 -3.11 -9.49
N LEU A 259 1.33 -3.65 -8.43
CA LEU A 259 0.66 -4.96 -8.45
C LEU A 259 -0.67 -4.87 -9.20
N TRP A 260 -1.44 -3.81 -8.96
CA TRP A 260 -2.72 -3.57 -9.63
C TRP A 260 -2.53 -3.35 -11.14
N ALA A 261 -1.43 -2.68 -11.51
CA ALA A 261 -0.96 -2.53 -12.88
C ALA A 261 -0.57 -3.86 -13.58
N LYS A 262 -0.39 -4.96 -12.83
CA LYS A 262 -0.05 -6.28 -13.36
C LYS A 262 -1.22 -7.26 -13.33
N TRP A 263 -2.00 -7.26 -12.24
CA TRP A 263 -2.99 -8.31 -11.95
C TRP A 263 -4.44 -7.85 -12.04
N GLY A 264 -4.70 -6.55 -11.90
CA GLY A 264 -6.03 -5.98 -11.95
C GLY A 264 -6.66 -5.99 -13.35
N PRO A 265 -7.88 -5.45 -13.49
CA PRO A 265 -8.60 -5.35 -14.76
C PRO A 265 -7.74 -4.71 -15.86
N GLU A 266 -7.70 -5.33 -17.03
CA GLU A 266 -6.72 -4.99 -18.09
C GLU A 266 -6.81 -3.51 -18.52
N ASN A 267 -8.03 -2.99 -18.68
CA ASN A 267 -8.32 -1.60 -19.04
C ASN A 267 -7.85 -0.56 -18.01
N ASP A 268 -7.57 -1.00 -16.77
CA ASP A 268 -7.16 -0.12 -15.67
C ASP A 268 -5.65 -0.15 -15.39
N ARG A 269 -4.93 -1.14 -15.95
CA ARG A 269 -3.50 -1.34 -15.66
C ARG A 269 -2.63 -0.12 -15.97
N ALA A 270 -2.91 0.57 -17.07
CA ALA A 270 -2.19 1.77 -17.47
C ALA A 270 -2.42 2.95 -16.50
N PHE A 271 -3.60 3.05 -15.89
CA PHE A 271 -3.88 4.05 -14.86
C PHE A 271 -3.05 3.78 -13.61
N TRP A 272 -3.04 2.53 -13.12
CA TRP A 272 -2.32 2.18 -11.89
C TRP A 272 -0.81 2.23 -12.04
N ALA A 273 -0.28 1.93 -13.23
CA ALA A 273 1.13 2.17 -13.54
C ALA A 273 1.49 3.66 -13.43
N ALA A 274 0.67 4.54 -14.02
CA ALA A 274 0.87 5.98 -13.91
C ALA A 274 0.67 6.50 -12.47
N ALA A 275 -0.26 5.93 -11.71
CA ALA A 275 -0.48 6.29 -10.31
C ALA A 275 0.72 5.93 -9.41
N ALA A 276 1.42 4.83 -9.69
CA ALA A 276 2.66 4.47 -9.01
C ALA A 276 3.75 5.54 -9.21
N ASP A 277 3.98 5.93 -10.47
CA ASP A 277 4.99 6.94 -10.81
C ASP A 277 4.59 8.35 -10.34
N THR A 278 3.30 8.71 -10.39
CA THR A 278 2.80 9.94 -9.77
C THR A 278 3.07 9.96 -8.27
N SER A 279 2.84 8.86 -7.56
CA SER A 279 2.97 8.80 -6.09
C SER A 279 4.42 8.89 -5.62
N ARG A 280 5.35 8.21 -6.31
CA ARG A 280 6.80 8.38 -6.12
C ARG A 280 7.23 9.85 -6.26
N ASN A 281 6.71 10.53 -7.28
CA ASN A 281 6.95 11.96 -7.47
C ASN A 281 6.20 12.85 -6.47
N TYR A 282 5.07 12.40 -5.92
CA TYR A 282 4.30 13.14 -4.92
C TYR A 282 5.03 13.18 -3.57
N PHE A 283 5.63 12.07 -3.11
CA PHE A 283 6.43 12.05 -1.88
C PHE A 283 7.56 13.10 -1.89
N GLN A 284 8.18 13.36 -3.06
CA GLN A 284 9.22 14.39 -3.20
C GLN A 284 8.69 15.83 -3.05
N ARG A 285 7.40 16.05 -3.27
CA ARG A 285 6.74 17.37 -3.11
C ARG A 285 6.06 17.52 -1.75
N ALA A 286 5.48 16.43 -1.23
CA ALA A 286 4.72 16.39 0.01
C ALA A 286 5.58 16.28 1.27
N THR A 287 6.88 15.98 1.14
CA THR A 287 7.82 15.93 2.27
C THR A 287 8.69 17.19 2.34
N HIS A 288 8.89 17.71 3.55
CA HIS A 288 9.73 18.89 3.76
C HIS A 288 11.22 18.56 3.52
N PRO A 289 11.97 19.38 2.72
CA PRO A 289 13.28 19.01 2.20
C PRO A 289 14.41 18.90 3.23
N LYS A 290 14.21 19.36 4.48
CA LYS A 290 15.19 19.18 5.57
C LYS A 290 14.86 18.01 6.49
N THR A 291 13.59 17.79 6.80
CA THR A 291 13.13 16.87 7.86
C THR A 291 12.57 15.56 7.31
N GLY A 292 12.10 15.53 6.06
CA GLY A 292 11.47 14.35 5.46
C GLY A 292 10.03 14.10 5.91
N LEU A 293 9.50 14.94 6.81
CA LEU A 293 8.12 14.87 7.28
C LEU A 293 7.15 15.33 6.19
N SER A 294 6.04 14.61 6.03
CA SER A 294 4.84 15.10 5.33
C SER A 294 3.78 15.56 6.33
N SER A 295 2.73 16.24 5.88
CA SER A 295 1.54 16.44 6.69
C SER A 295 0.55 15.29 6.52
N ASP A 296 -0.40 15.14 7.45
CA ASP A 296 -1.52 14.21 7.31
C ASP A 296 -2.28 14.46 6.00
N TYR A 297 -2.79 15.67 5.76
CA TYR A 297 -3.50 16.02 4.53
C TYR A 297 -2.69 17.03 3.70
N ALA A 298 -2.68 16.85 2.39
CA ALA A 298 -1.94 17.72 1.48
C ALA A 298 -2.63 17.87 0.12
N ASP A 299 -2.51 19.05 -0.48
CA ASP A 299 -2.95 19.33 -1.85
C ASP A 299 -2.18 18.42 -2.83
N PHE A 300 -2.68 18.23 -4.04
CA PHE A 300 -2.03 17.43 -5.08
C PHE A 300 -0.64 17.99 -5.50
N ASP A 301 -0.37 19.27 -5.20
CA ASP A 301 0.95 19.86 -5.37
C ASP A 301 1.95 19.50 -4.25
N GLY A 302 1.47 18.98 -3.11
CA GLY A 302 2.24 18.55 -1.94
C GLY A 302 2.14 19.47 -0.72
N LYS A 303 1.50 20.64 -0.82
CA LYS A 303 1.39 21.57 0.32
C LYS A 303 0.42 21.06 1.39
N PRO A 304 0.73 21.22 2.69
CA PRO A 304 -0.18 20.88 3.78
C PRO A 304 -1.54 21.58 3.67
N VAL A 305 -2.62 20.86 3.99
CA VAL A 305 -4.00 21.36 3.92
C VAL A 305 -4.58 21.53 5.33
N THR A 306 -5.18 22.68 5.60
CA THR A 306 -5.93 22.93 6.84
C THR A 306 -7.42 22.70 6.63
N VAL A 307 -8.03 21.82 7.42
CA VAL A 307 -9.48 21.59 7.46
C VAL A 307 -10.04 21.82 8.86
N ARG A 308 -11.34 22.11 8.98
CA ARG A 308 -11.98 22.40 10.28
C ARG A 308 -12.21 21.17 11.15
N PHE A 309 -12.22 19.96 10.58
CA PHE A 309 -12.56 18.72 11.26
C PHE A 309 -11.35 17.90 11.75
N ASN A 310 -10.13 18.25 11.31
CA ASN A 310 -8.89 17.69 11.85
C ASN A 310 -7.90 18.85 12.07
N ALA A 311 -7.60 19.17 13.34
CA ALA A 311 -6.67 20.24 13.70
C ALA A 311 -5.22 19.94 13.26
N ASN A 312 -4.85 18.66 13.16
CA ASN A 312 -3.51 18.20 12.80
C ASN A 312 -3.31 18.00 11.28
N ALA A 313 -4.34 18.22 10.46
CA ALA A 313 -4.30 17.99 9.01
C ALA A 313 -3.08 18.60 8.28
N HIS A 314 -2.55 19.71 8.79
CA HIS A 314 -1.42 20.45 8.24
C HIS A 314 -0.09 20.21 8.99
N HIS A 315 -0.06 19.20 9.85
CA HIS A 315 1.07 18.78 10.66
C HIS A 315 1.46 17.35 10.29
N PHE A 316 2.69 16.96 10.62
CA PHE A 316 3.06 15.55 10.74
C PHE A 316 2.40 15.02 12.02
N ALA A 317 1.43 14.12 11.88
CA ALA A 317 0.71 13.46 12.95
C ALA A 317 0.27 12.05 12.48
N TYR A 318 -0.85 11.56 13.01
CA TYR A 318 -1.18 10.12 13.04
C TYR A 318 -1.18 9.45 11.66
N ASP A 319 -1.83 10.03 10.65
CA ASP A 319 -1.88 9.46 9.31
C ASP A 319 -0.48 9.45 8.66
N SER A 320 0.21 10.59 8.72
CA SER A 320 1.52 10.79 8.08
C SER A 320 2.69 10.02 8.70
N TRP A 321 2.51 9.38 9.86
CA TRP A 321 3.46 8.37 10.37
C TRP A 321 3.70 7.23 9.35
N ARG A 322 2.69 6.87 8.55
CA ARG A 322 2.77 5.77 7.56
C ARG A 322 3.48 6.16 6.27
N THR A 323 3.58 7.44 5.92
CA THR A 323 4.13 7.88 4.61
C THR A 323 5.54 7.34 4.38
N ALA A 324 6.38 7.32 5.42
CA ALA A 324 7.75 6.80 5.35
C ALA A 324 7.83 5.28 5.19
N MET A 325 6.86 4.54 5.76
CA MET A 325 6.70 3.11 5.52
C MET A 325 6.37 2.85 4.05
N ASN A 326 5.42 3.59 3.47
CA ASN A 326 4.92 3.35 2.11
C ASN A 326 6.02 3.44 1.03
N TRP A 327 6.80 4.53 0.99
CA TRP A 327 7.89 4.67 0.01
C TRP A 327 9.01 3.65 0.25
N SER A 328 9.21 3.23 1.49
CA SER A 328 10.27 2.28 1.84
C SER A 328 9.91 0.84 1.45
N VAL A 329 8.62 0.52 1.45
CA VAL A 329 8.07 -0.72 0.89
C VAL A 329 8.11 -0.70 -0.64
N ASP A 330 7.80 0.43 -1.30
CA ASP A 330 7.95 0.56 -2.77
C ASP A 330 9.40 0.34 -3.20
N TRP A 331 10.34 1.04 -2.55
CA TRP A 331 11.76 0.82 -2.77
C TRP A 331 12.16 -0.65 -2.55
N ALA A 332 11.75 -1.27 -1.44
CA ALA A 332 12.09 -2.65 -1.14
C ALA A 332 11.58 -3.64 -2.20
N TRP A 333 10.38 -3.43 -2.71
CA TRP A 333 9.72 -4.34 -3.66
C TRP A 333 10.15 -4.11 -5.11
N TRP A 334 10.35 -2.86 -5.51
CA TRP A 334 10.54 -2.47 -6.90
C TRP A 334 11.93 -1.89 -7.16
N GLN A 335 12.50 -1.12 -6.24
CA GLN A 335 13.72 -0.32 -6.45
C GLN A 335 13.61 0.60 -7.69
N LYS A 336 12.46 1.24 -7.87
CA LYS A 336 12.18 2.10 -9.03
C LYS A 336 12.55 3.57 -8.82
N ASP A 337 12.50 4.08 -7.59
CA ASP A 337 12.88 5.48 -7.31
C ASP A 337 14.00 5.58 -6.24
N PRO A 338 15.28 5.79 -6.64
CA PRO A 338 16.37 5.93 -5.68
C PRO A 338 16.23 7.16 -4.76
N ARG A 339 15.33 8.11 -5.05
CA ARG A 339 15.03 9.24 -4.16
C ARG A 339 14.34 8.79 -2.87
N GLU A 340 13.70 7.62 -2.85
CA GLU A 340 13.07 7.05 -1.64
C GLU A 340 14.11 6.70 -0.56
N GLN A 341 15.33 6.32 -0.96
CA GLN A 341 16.46 6.18 -0.01
C GLN A 341 16.83 7.51 0.64
N ILE A 342 16.78 8.61 -0.13
CA ILE A 342 17.09 9.96 0.34
C ILE A 342 16.02 10.42 1.34
N LEU A 343 14.73 10.18 1.06
CA LEU A 343 13.64 10.44 2.00
C LEU A 343 13.82 9.66 3.31
N SER A 344 14.15 8.37 3.20
CA SER A 344 14.35 7.47 4.36
C SER A 344 15.51 7.89 5.25
N ASN A 345 16.67 8.21 4.64
CA ASN A 345 17.82 8.75 5.36
C ASN A 345 17.46 10.09 6.05
N ARG A 346 16.70 10.96 5.39
CA ARG A 346 16.32 12.28 5.90
C ARG A 346 15.40 12.19 7.12
N ILE A 347 14.32 11.41 7.04
CA ILE A 347 13.36 11.29 8.16
C ILE A 347 13.99 10.61 9.38
N GLN A 348 14.81 9.58 9.17
CA GLN A 348 15.57 8.96 10.25
C GLN A 348 16.63 9.90 10.84
N SER A 349 17.31 10.72 10.02
CA SER A 349 18.25 11.73 10.53
C SER A 349 17.53 12.78 11.39
N PHE A 350 16.32 13.20 11.00
CA PHE A 350 15.50 14.10 11.78
C PHE A 350 15.12 13.50 13.15
N PHE A 351 14.52 12.31 13.19
CA PHE A 351 14.14 11.67 14.45
C PHE A 351 15.33 11.28 15.33
N ALA A 352 16.49 10.98 14.73
CA ALA A 352 17.73 10.80 15.49
C ALA A 352 18.19 12.11 16.15
N SER A 353 18.06 13.25 15.46
CA SER A 353 18.40 14.58 16.02
C SER A 353 17.48 15.03 17.14
N GLU A 354 16.21 14.58 17.12
CA GLU A 354 15.23 14.78 18.19
C GLU A 354 15.43 13.83 19.40
N GLY A 355 16.36 12.88 19.28
CA GLY A 355 16.66 11.83 20.25
C GLY A 355 15.79 10.60 20.04
N ILE A 356 16.41 9.48 19.66
CA ILE A 356 15.71 8.25 19.24
C ILE A 356 14.74 7.66 20.29
N ASN A 357 14.95 7.93 21.58
CA ASN A 357 14.09 7.48 22.70
C ASN A 357 13.15 8.58 23.24
N ASN A 358 13.16 9.80 22.66
CA ASN A 358 12.55 11.01 23.22
C ASN A 358 11.85 11.93 22.19
N TYR A 359 11.84 11.54 20.91
CA TYR A 359 11.11 12.30 19.88
C TYR A 359 9.61 12.22 20.12
N GLY A 360 8.91 13.30 19.76
CA GLY A 360 7.45 13.41 19.91
C GLY A 360 6.69 12.69 18.80
N GLN A 361 5.36 12.74 18.86
CA GLN A 361 4.48 12.10 17.88
C GLN A 361 3.77 13.09 16.94
N ILE A 362 3.82 14.40 17.24
CA ILE A 362 3.27 15.47 16.39
C ILE A 362 4.31 16.55 16.18
N TYR A 363 4.50 16.95 14.92
CA TYR A 363 5.43 18.01 14.50
C TYR A 363 4.79 18.91 13.43
N THR A 364 5.19 20.17 13.36
CA THR A 364 5.05 20.91 12.09
C THR A 364 5.96 20.26 11.04
N VAL A 365 5.61 20.32 9.76
CA VAL A 365 6.41 19.64 8.71
C VAL A 365 7.86 20.15 8.64
N ASP A 366 8.12 21.40 9.05
CA ASP A 366 9.45 21.99 9.14
C ASP A 366 10.26 21.59 10.40
N GLY A 367 9.64 20.84 11.33
CA GLY A 367 10.33 20.14 12.42
C GLY A 367 10.11 20.67 13.83
N LYS A 368 9.17 21.60 14.07
CA LYS A 368 8.85 22.05 15.43
C LYS A 368 8.01 21.00 16.14
N LYS A 369 8.48 20.49 17.29
CA LYS A 369 7.73 19.57 18.16
C LYS A 369 6.43 20.22 18.66
N MET A 370 5.32 19.51 18.49
CA MET A 370 3.97 19.94 18.89
C MET A 370 3.33 18.95 19.89
N GLY A 371 3.70 17.67 19.83
CA GLY A 371 3.34 16.63 20.80
C GLY A 371 4.58 16.03 21.45
N ASN A 372 4.45 15.59 22.71
CA ASN A 372 5.57 15.08 23.52
C ASN A 372 5.49 13.56 23.82
N SER A 373 4.49 12.84 23.31
CA SER A 373 4.39 11.40 23.52
C SER A 373 5.37 10.68 22.58
N HIS A 374 6.01 9.63 23.07
CA HIS A 374 6.88 8.77 22.27
C HIS A 374 6.10 7.48 21.98
N THR A 375 5.58 7.33 20.75
CA THR A 375 4.54 6.33 20.43
C THR A 375 5.10 5.16 19.61
N THR A 376 4.75 3.94 20.01
CA THR A 376 5.28 2.70 19.41
C THR A 376 4.97 2.58 17.91
N GLY A 377 3.84 3.11 17.44
CA GLY A 377 3.47 3.14 16.02
C GLY A 377 4.40 4.00 15.17
N LEU A 378 4.84 5.16 15.68
CA LEU A 378 5.83 6.00 14.99
C LEU A 378 7.23 5.38 15.06
N ILE A 379 7.60 4.74 16.17
CA ILE A 379 8.85 3.95 16.27
C ILE A 379 8.87 2.84 15.23
N ALA A 380 7.73 2.15 15.07
CA ALA A 380 7.55 1.07 14.12
C ALA A 380 7.68 1.52 12.65
N THR A 381 6.99 2.59 12.24
CA THR A 381 7.10 3.09 10.84
C THR A 381 8.46 3.71 10.55
N ASN A 382 9.07 4.40 11.51
CA ASN A 382 10.46 4.89 11.40
C ASN A 382 11.48 3.74 11.25
N ALA A 383 11.26 2.60 11.91
CA ALA A 383 12.07 1.40 11.71
C ALA A 383 11.85 0.79 10.32
N THR A 384 10.62 0.79 9.80
CA THR A 384 10.33 0.31 8.44
C THR A 384 11.02 1.16 7.36
N ALA A 385 11.33 2.43 7.63
CA ALA A 385 12.14 3.25 6.72
C ALA A 385 13.56 2.68 6.47
N SER A 386 14.08 1.80 7.35
CA SER A 386 15.35 1.10 7.16
C SER A 386 15.34 0.07 6.02
N LEU A 387 14.18 -0.23 5.43
CA LEU A 387 14.08 -0.98 4.17
C LEU A 387 14.74 -0.23 2.99
N ALA A 388 14.72 1.10 3.01
CA ALA A 388 15.25 1.97 1.96
C ALA A 388 16.41 2.87 2.41
N ALA A 389 16.53 3.17 3.71
CA ALA A 389 17.66 3.91 4.23
C ALA A 389 19.01 3.19 3.98
N THR A 390 20.05 3.98 3.71
CA THR A 390 21.41 3.53 3.39
C THR A 390 22.48 4.05 4.38
N HIS A 391 22.10 4.94 5.29
CA HIS A 391 22.98 5.45 6.35
C HIS A 391 23.06 4.52 7.59
N PRO A 392 24.10 4.64 8.45
CA PRO A 392 24.28 3.75 9.60
C PRO A 392 23.16 3.79 10.65
N LEU A 393 22.52 4.94 10.86
CA LEU A 393 21.46 5.12 11.88
C LEU A 393 20.24 4.22 11.64
N ALA A 394 20.06 3.70 10.42
CA ALA A 394 19.01 2.74 10.10
C ALA A 394 19.01 1.51 11.03
N LYS A 395 20.18 1.13 11.56
CA LYS A 395 20.32 0.05 12.55
C LYS A 395 19.69 0.40 13.90
N ASP A 396 19.85 1.65 14.34
CA ASP A 396 19.34 2.10 15.63
C ASP A 396 17.80 2.14 15.64
N PHE A 397 17.16 2.52 14.53
CA PHE A 397 15.70 2.46 14.39
C PHE A 397 15.16 1.01 14.37
N VAL A 398 15.83 0.09 13.67
CA VAL A 398 15.46 -1.34 13.69
C VAL A 398 15.61 -1.93 15.10
N LYS A 399 16.65 -1.51 15.82
CA LYS A 399 16.87 -1.89 17.23
C LYS A 399 15.81 -1.28 18.15
N ALA A 400 15.38 -0.04 17.94
CA ALA A 400 14.30 0.57 18.71
C ALA A 400 13.01 -0.25 18.61
N LEU A 401 12.51 -0.54 17.41
CA LEU A 401 11.36 -1.43 17.20
C LEU A 401 11.57 -2.84 17.81
N TRP A 402 12.79 -3.36 17.79
CA TRP A 402 13.07 -4.64 18.47
C TRP A 402 12.91 -4.55 20.00
N GLN A 403 13.28 -3.42 20.59
CA GLN A 403 13.18 -3.17 22.04
C GLN A 403 11.77 -2.80 22.49
N GLU A 404 10.93 -2.25 21.60
CA GLU A 404 9.55 -1.89 21.91
C GLU A 404 8.71 -3.10 22.40
N PRO A 405 7.94 -2.95 23.50
CA PRO A 405 6.95 -3.92 23.92
C PRO A 405 5.80 -4.01 22.90
N ILE A 406 4.93 -5.00 23.05
CA ILE A 406 3.71 -5.08 22.25
C ILE A 406 2.67 -4.14 22.89
N PRO A 407 2.09 -3.16 22.16
CA PRO A 407 1.12 -2.23 22.73
C PRO A 407 -0.09 -2.91 23.40
N ASP A 408 -0.43 -2.46 24.61
CA ASP A 408 -1.59 -2.91 25.40
C ASP A 408 -2.44 -1.75 25.96
N GLN A 409 -1.87 -0.54 26.09
CA GLN A 409 -2.58 0.62 26.59
C GLN A 409 -3.79 0.98 25.72
N LEU A 410 -4.89 1.39 26.36
CA LEU A 410 -6.18 1.58 25.69
C LEU A 410 -6.09 2.53 24.48
N GLY A 411 -5.33 3.63 24.61
CA GLY A 411 -5.13 4.63 23.55
C GLY A 411 -4.13 4.24 22.45
N GLU A 412 -3.44 3.11 22.59
CA GLU A 412 -2.29 2.74 21.73
C GLU A 412 -2.53 1.40 21.01
N ARG A 413 -3.11 0.40 21.69
CA ARG A 413 -3.13 -0.99 21.20
C ARG A 413 -3.87 -1.23 19.89
N TYR A 414 -4.71 -0.30 19.44
CA TYR A 414 -5.27 -0.30 18.09
C TYR A 414 -4.26 0.20 17.05
N TYR A 415 -3.99 1.51 17.02
CA TYR A 415 -3.23 2.11 15.91
C TYR A 415 -1.74 1.76 16.00
N ASP A 416 -1.12 2.00 17.16
CA ASP A 416 0.26 1.59 17.40
C ASP A 416 0.43 0.08 17.31
N GLY A 417 -0.54 -0.71 17.78
CA GLY A 417 -0.51 -2.17 17.69
C GLY A 417 -0.52 -2.69 16.24
N LEU A 418 -1.37 -2.13 15.37
CA LEU A 418 -1.42 -2.47 13.95
C LEU A 418 -0.14 -2.05 13.22
N LEU A 419 0.34 -0.81 13.42
CA LEU A 419 1.59 -0.32 12.83
C LEU A 419 2.81 -1.11 13.30
N TYR A 420 2.84 -1.48 14.59
CA TYR A 420 3.87 -2.34 15.18
C TYR A 420 3.91 -3.70 14.50
N LEU A 421 2.79 -4.43 14.42
CA LEU A 421 2.77 -5.76 13.84
C LEU A 421 3.07 -5.75 12.34
N MET A 422 2.55 -4.77 11.57
CA MET A 422 2.93 -4.62 10.16
C MET A 422 4.43 -4.30 10.00
N SER A 423 5.00 -3.45 10.86
CA SER A 423 6.44 -3.13 10.81
C SER A 423 7.32 -4.31 11.24
N LEU A 424 6.88 -5.15 12.19
CA LEU A 424 7.57 -6.42 12.48
C LEU A 424 7.58 -7.34 11.25
N LEU A 425 6.48 -7.43 10.50
CA LEU A 425 6.42 -8.21 9.25
C LEU A 425 7.31 -7.62 8.16
N HIS A 426 7.37 -6.30 8.01
CA HIS A 426 8.26 -5.63 7.07
C HIS A 426 9.74 -5.82 7.42
N CYS A 427 10.13 -5.49 8.66
CA CYS A 427 11.51 -5.58 9.14
C CYS A 427 12.05 -7.01 9.24
N SER A 428 11.18 -8.03 9.33
CA SER A 428 11.57 -9.45 9.28
C SER A 428 11.60 -10.05 7.87
N GLY A 429 11.21 -9.30 6.83
CA GLY A 429 11.06 -9.83 5.48
C GLY A 429 9.94 -10.88 5.34
N GLN A 430 8.94 -10.85 6.22
CA GLN A 430 7.77 -11.73 6.19
C GLN A 430 6.55 -11.08 5.53
N PHE A 431 6.50 -9.75 5.42
CA PHE A 431 5.56 -9.05 4.54
C PHE A 431 6.01 -9.22 3.08
N ARG A 432 5.31 -10.06 2.33
CA ARG A 432 5.67 -10.51 0.98
C ARG A 432 4.55 -10.31 -0.04
N ILE A 433 4.94 -10.35 -1.31
CA ILE A 433 4.06 -10.33 -2.47
C ILE A 433 3.60 -11.77 -2.76
N TYR A 434 2.29 -12.02 -2.76
CA TYR A 434 1.68 -13.28 -3.18
C TYR A 434 0.90 -13.06 -4.48
N GLU A 435 1.40 -13.61 -5.59
CA GLU A 435 0.79 -13.43 -6.91
C GLU A 435 -0.53 -14.21 -7.03
N PRO A 436 -1.66 -13.56 -7.40
CA PRO A 436 -2.97 -14.19 -7.57
C PRO A 436 -2.93 -15.43 -8.49
N ARG A 437 -3.85 -16.37 -8.23
CA ARG A 437 -4.03 -17.60 -9.02
C ARG A 437 -5.31 -17.55 -9.84
#